data_AF-A0A2G3PHG7-F1
#
_entry.id   AF-A0A2G3PHG7-F1
#
_cell.length_a   1.000
_cell.length_b   1.000
_cell.length_c   1.000
_cell.angle_alpha   90.00
_cell.angle_beta   90.00
_cell.angle_gamma   90.00
#
_symmetry.space_group_name_H-M   'P 1'
#
loop_
_entity.id
_entity.type
_entity.pdbx_description
1 polymer ?
#
loop_
_entity_poly.entity_id
_entity_poly.type
_entity_poly.pdbx_seq_one_letter_code
_entity_poly.pdbx_strand_id
1 'polypeptide(L)'
;MLDPQGPLPPEIYWRRRALAVGVLVVVLAVIIGLVFWVTGDDNGKNTANSTELNASSSYALPSAYNDPSASQSAVPGGGSGGTGGGNVAGANPDQPGASGAPGIPGGTPVGETPQPVPASGLCPDQNISVVLYTDKPAYVEGEQPIFTIAITNAGLSDCTRDVGKGMQNVTVLNLAGDRRIWSSGDCAPVEGVNNQLLKPGQQVKDTIDWSGTTSSPGCETPRQPVAPGAYQAVAKIGEKPSAPITFNVNRPNAQ
;
A
#
# COMPACT_ATOMS: atom_id res chain seq x y z
N MET A 1 -3.04 -46.55 -33.38
CA MET A 1 -1.70 -46.56 -33.99
C MET A 1 -1.73 -45.52 -35.11
N LEU A 2 -0.68 -44.69 -35.22
CA LEU A 2 -0.57 -43.53 -36.13
C LEU A 2 -1.32 -42.25 -35.71
N ASP A 3 -0.72 -41.51 -34.77
CA ASP A 3 -0.61 -40.05 -34.90
C ASP A 3 0.26 -39.71 -36.12
N PRO A 4 -0.02 -38.59 -36.80
CA PRO A 4 1.07 -37.72 -37.24
C PRO A 4 0.77 -36.25 -36.92
N GLN A 5 1.33 -35.76 -35.80
CA GLN A 5 1.46 -34.32 -35.54
C GLN A 5 2.49 -33.73 -36.53
N GLY A 6 2.04 -32.87 -37.44
CA GLY A 6 2.93 -32.13 -38.33
C GLY A 6 3.69 -31.02 -37.56
N PRO A 7 4.98 -30.77 -37.86
CA PRO A 7 5.71 -29.69 -37.22
C PRO A 7 5.15 -28.31 -37.62
N LEU A 8 4.81 -27.50 -36.62
CA LEU A 8 4.42 -26.10 -36.82
C LEU A 8 5.54 -25.32 -37.56
N PRO A 9 5.19 -24.41 -38.49
CA PRO A 9 6.16 -23.82 -39.40
C PRO A 9 7.24 -23.01 -38.65
N PRO A 10 8.54 -23.34 -38.82
CA PRO A 10 9.62 -22.73 -38.04
C PRO A 10 9.83 -21.23 -38.33
N GLU A 11 9.25 -20.71 -39.41
CA GLU A 11 9.43 -19.32 -39.87
C GLU A 11 8.97 -18.28 -38.84
N ILE A 12 7.90 -18.55 -38.08
CA ILE A 12 7.36 -17.59 -37.11
C ILE A 12 8.31 -17.43 -35.90
N TYR A 13 8.94 -18.53 -35.49
CA TYR A 13 9.93 -18.54 -34.41
C TYR A 13 11.16 -17.70 -34.78
N TRP A 14 11.72 -17.92 -35.98
CA TRP A 14 12.87 -17.18 -36.48
C TRP A 14 12.56 -15.70 -36.69
N ARG A 15 11.39 -15.33 -37.23
CA ARG A 15 10.99 -13.91 -37.40
C ARG A 15 10.88 -13.17 -36.06
N ARG A 16 10.28 -13.77 -35.03
CA ARG A 16 10.17 -13.16 -33.69
C ARG A 16 11.54 -13.07 -32.99
N ARG A 17 12.39 -14.10 -33.14
CA ARG A 17 13.74 -14.10 -32.55
C ARG A 17 14.68 -13.12 -33.24
N ALA A 18 14.58 -12.96 -34.57
CA ALA A 18 15.31 -11.94 -35.32
C ALA A 18 14.88 -10.52 -34.94
N LEU A 19 13.59 -10.26 -34.75
CA LEU A 19 13.09 -8.98 -34.23
C LEU A 19 13.64 -8.68 -32.82
N ALA A 20 13.61 -9.66 -31.92
CA ALA A 20 14.14 -9.48 -30.56
C ALA A 20 15.65 -9.16 -30.55
N VAL A 21 16.44 -9.85 -31.39
CA VAL A 21 17.88 -9.56 -31.54
C VAL A 21 18.10 -8.18 -32.18
N GLY A 22 17.33 -7.82 -33.21
CA GLY A 22 17.41 -6.50 -33.85
C GLY A 22 17.13 -5.35 -32.88
N VAL A 23 16.06 -5.45 -32.08
CA VAL A 23 15.73 -4.46 -31.04
C VAL A 23 16.85 -4.36 -30.00
N LEU A 24 17.40 -5.50 -29.56
CA LEU A 24 18.51 -5.52 -28.58
C LEU A 24 19.77 -4.83 -29.13
N VAL A 25 20.11 -5.05 -30.41
CA VAL A 25 21.24 -4.37 -31.08
C VAL A 25 21.00 -2.86 -31.19
N VAL A 26 19.79 -2.42 -31.54
CA VAL A 26 19.43 -0.99 -31.60
C VAL A 26 19.51 -0.34 -30.22
N VAL A 27 19.00 -1.00 -29.17
CA VAL A 27 19.09 -0.50 -27.78
C VAL A 27 20.55 -0.38 -27.34
N LEU A 28 21.40 -1.38 -27.62
CA LEU A 28 22.83 -1.30 -27.33
C LEU A 28 23.50 -0.16 -28.11
N ALA A 29 23.19 0.04 -29.39
CA ALA A 29 23.74 1.15 -30.18
C ALA A 29 23.34 2.53 -29.62
N VAL A 30 22.10 2.68 -29.13
CA VAL A 30 21.62 3.91 -28.47
C VAL A 30 22.32 4.14 -27.12
N ILE A 31 22.50 3.09 -26.31
CA ILE A 31 23.24 3.17 -25.04
C ILE A 31 24.71 3.55 -25.29
N ILE A 32 25.37 2.90 -26.25
CA ILE A 32 26.75 3.20 -26.64
C ILE A 32 26.86 4.64 -27.17
N GLY A 33 25.91 5.08 -28.02
CA GLY A 33 25.83 6.45 -28.52
C GLY A 33 25.67 7.47 -27.39
N LEU A 34 24.78 7.22 -26.42
CA LEU A 34 24.62 8.07 -25.23
C LEU A 34 25.88 8.11 -24.37
N VAL A 35 26.56 6.98 -24.15
CA VAL A 35 27.83 6.94 -23.41
C VAL A 35 28.89 7.77 -24.13
N PHE A 36 29.09 7.59 -25.43
CA PHE A 36 30.04 8.41 -26.21
C PHE A 36 29.65 9.89 -26.28
N TRP A 37 28.37 10.23 -26.19
CA TRP A 37 27.91 11.63 -26.14
C TRP A 37 28.14 12.25 -24.75
N VAL A 38 28.01 11.47 -23.69
CA VAL A 38 28.26 11.90 -22.29
C VAL A 38 29.74 11.92 -21.91
N THR A 39 30.59 11.10 -22.54
CA THR A 39 32.05 11.10 -22.34
C THR A 39 32.83 11.82 -23.45
N GLY A 40 32.11 12.50 -24.36
CA GLY A 40 32.62 13.02 -25.63
C GLY A 40 32.86 14.53 -25.70
N ASP A 41 32.93 15.24 -24.58
CA ASP A 41 33.46 16.62 -24.53
C ASP A 41 34.14 16.88 -23.18
N ASP A 42 35.48 16.88 -23.15
CA ASP A 42 36.28 17.50 -22.08
C ASP A 42 37.76 17.63 -22.50
N ASN A 43 38.07 18.65 -23.30
CA ASN A 43 39.44 19.06 -23.62
C ASN A 43 39.99 20.00 -22.52
N GLY A 44 40.18 19.49 -21.30
CA GLY A 44 40.51 20.31 -20.11
C GLY A 44 41.60 19.72 -19.23
N LYS A 45 42.86 20.09 -19.47
CA LYS A 45 44.03 19.66 -18.66
C LYS A 45 43.84 19.97 -17.16
N ASN A 46 44.19 19.02 -16.28
CA ASN A 46 45.36 19.16 -15.39
C ASN A 46 45.61 17.92 -14.49
N THR A 47 46.77 17.30 -14.72
CA THR A 47 47.74 16.80 -13.74
C THR A 47 47.28 15.92 -12.57
N ALA A 48 47.73 14.66 -12.65
CA ALA A 48 47.77 13.65 -11.61
C ALA A 48 48.34 14.09 -10.24
N ASN A 49 47.92 13.41 -9.18
CA ASN A 49 48.86 12.51 -8.50
C ASN A 49 48.14 11.30 -7.89
N SER A 50 48.68 10.11 -8.15
CA SER A 50 48.28 8.85 -7.51
C SER A 50 49.39 8.40 -6.56
N THR A 51 49.07 8.13 -5.30
CA THR A 51 49.97 7.37 -4.43
C THR A 51 49.15 6.50 -3.48
N GLU A 52 49.38 5.20 -3.57
CA GLU A 52 48.77 4.18 -2.73
C GLU A 52 49.51 4.03 -1.39
N LEU A 53 48.80 3.44 -0.40
CA LEU A 53 49.31 2.64 0.72
C LEU A 53 50.35 3.27 1.69
N ASN A 54 49.96 3.40 2.97
CA ASN A 54 50.56 2.54 4.01
C ASN A 54 49.63 2.43 5.24
N ALA A 55 49.76 1.35 6.01
CA ALA A 55 48.95 1.03 7.19
C ALA A 55 49.72 1.17 8.50
N SER A 56 49.01 1.39 9.62
CA SER A 56 49.01 0.50 10.82
C SER A 56 48.73 1.24 12.14
N SER A 57 47.99 0.55 13.03
CA SER A 57 48.11 0.61 14.51
C SER A 57 47.66 1.89 15.25
N SER A 58 47.20 1.85 16.52
CA SER A 58 46.71 0.74 17.36
C SER A 58 46.19 1.23 18.72
N TYR A 59 45.07 0.66 19.20
CA TYR A 59 44.60 0.46 20.60
C TYR A 59 44.62 1.58 21.68
N ALA A 60 43.51 1.56 22.44
CA ALA A 60 43.39 1.66 23.91
C ALA A 60 43.01 2.99 24.60
N LEU A 61 41.87 2.90 25.33
CA LEU A 61 41.48 3.69 26.51
C LEU A 61 42.48 3.48 27.67
N PRO A 62 42.51 4.34 28.71
CA PRO A 62 41.71 3.99 29.90
C PRO A 62 41.17 5.14 30.79
N SER A 63 40.21 4.73 31.64
CA SER A 63 39.93 5.21 33.01
C SER A 63 39.16 6.52 33.29
N ALA A 64 38.15 6.36 34.14
CA ALA A 64 37.35 7.39 34.80
C ALA A 64 37.90 7.78 36.18
N TYR A 65 37.38 8.86 36.79
CA TYR A 65 37.22 8.98 38.25
C TYR A 65 36.17 10.06 38.64
N ASN A 66 35.70 10.03 39.90
CA ASN A 66 34.50 10.70 40.42
C ASN A 66 34.85 11.67 41.59
N ASP A 67 33.97 12.46 42.24
CA ASP A 67 32.49 12.49 42.23
C ASP A 67 31.81 13.90 42.24
N PRO A 68 31.54 14.64 43.35
CA PRO A 68 30.28 15.41 43.42
C PRO A 68 30.38 16.91 43.76
N SER A 69 29.29 17.67 43.56
CA SER A 69 28.70 18.60 44.56
C SER A 69 27.44 19.32 44.02
N ALA A 70 26.58 19.82 44.91
CA ALA A 70 25.34 20.55 44.61
C ALA A 70 25.29 21.93 45.31
N SER A 71 24.65 22.94 44.69
CA SER A 71 23.78 23.93 45.37
C SER A 71 23.22 25.06 44.47
N GLN A 72 21.90 25.23 44.54
CA GLN A 72 21.12 26.47 44.84
C GLN A 72 21.41 27.81 44.12
N SER A 73 20.36 28.44 43.53
CA SER A 73 19.68 29.65 44.06
C SER A 73 18.98 30.58 43.03
N ALA A 74 17.66 30.67 43.20
CA ALA A 74 16.83 31.89 43.34
C ALA A 74 16.51 32.86 42.17
N VAL A 75 15.25 33.32 42.22
CA VAL A 75 14.48 34.29 41.40
C VAL A 75 14.52 35.70 42.08
N PRO A 76 13.91 36.83 41.61
CA PRO A 76 12.42 37.01 41.49
C PRO A 76 11.84 38.09 40.52
N GLY A 77 10.51 38.09 40.39
CA GLY A 77 9.67 39.28 40.04
C GLY A 77 8.57 39.04 38.98
N GLY A 78 7.28 39.33 39.19
CA GLY A 78 6.56 39.69 40.43
C GLY A 78 5.14 40.28 40.21
N GLY A 79 4.11 39.69 40.86
CA GLY A 79 2.76 40.25 41.11
C GLY A 79 1.81 40.45 39.90
N SER A 80 0.50 40.68 40.03
CA SER A 80 -0.55 40.49 41.08
C SER A 80 -1.91 40.84 40.40
N GLY A 81 -3.11 40.42 40.81
CA GLY A 81 -3.59 39.49 41.84
C GLY A 81 -5.14 39.59 41.99
N GLY A 82 -5.76 38.58 42.64
CA GLY A 82 -7.02 38.68 43.43
C GLY A 82 -8.37 38.93 42.70
N THR A 83 -9.54 38.58 43.26
CA THR A 83 -9.91 37.81 44.48
C THR A 83 -11.42 37.52 44.48
N GLY A 84 -11.86 36.35 45.00
CA GLY A 84 -13.25 36.05 45.42
C GLY A 84 -14.27 35.81 44.28
N GLY A 85 -15.31 34.97 44.42
CA GLY A 85 -15.75 34.15 45.56
C GLY A 85 -17.20 34.44 45.96
N GLY A 86 -18.15 33.55 45.62
CA GLY A 86 -19.55 33.66 46.10
C GLY A 86 -20.57 32.88 45.26
N ASN A 87 -21.26 31.90 45.88
CA ASN A 87 -22.41 31.20 45.31
C ASN A 87 -23.73 31.92 45.68
N VAL A 88 -24.74 31.92 44.80
CA VAL A 88 -26.14 31.51 45.10
C VAL A 88 -26.98 31.41 43.81
N ALA A 89 -28.06 30.62 43.86
CA ALA A 89 -28.99 30.37 42.75
C ALA A 89 -30.22 31.31 42.75
N GLY A 90 -30.92 31.45 41.62
CA GLY A 90 -32.18 32.21 41.51
C GLY A 90 -32.83 32.11 40.13
N ALA A 91 -34.08 31.66 40.08
CA ALA A 91 -34.77 31.14 38.89
C ALA A 91 -35.63 32.14 38.07
N ASN A 92 -35.93 31.74 36.81
CA ASN A 92 -37.21 31.95 36.09
C ASN A 92 -37.50 33.37 35.47
N PRO A 93 -38.55 33.56 34.63
CA PRO A 93 -38.59 33.22 33.19
C PRO A 93 -39.02 34.41 32.26
N ASP A 94 -39.39 34.11 31.00
CA ASP A 94 -40.05 34.98 29.99
C ASP A 94 -41.18 35.88 30.55
N GLN A 95 -41.61 37.02 29.96
CA GLN A 95 -41.84 37.37 28.53
C GLN A 95 -42.07 38.92 28.35
N PRO A 96 -42.68 39.44 27.25
CA PRO A 96 -42.05 40.18 26.13
C PRO A 96 -42.19 41.73 26.13
N GLY A 97 -41.50 42.41 25.21
CA GLY A 97 -41.75 43.80 24.81
C GLY A 97 -41.17 44.12 23.41
N ALA A 98 -41.87 44.91 22.58
CA ALA A 98 -41.60 45.02 21.14
C ALA A 98 -41.22 46.43 20.64
N SER A 99 -40.67 46.46 19.42
CA SER A 99 -40.57 47.59 18.47
C SER A 99 -39.49 48.67 18.69
N GLY A 100 -38.56 48.78 17.74
CA GLY A 100 -37.61 49.91 17.63
C GLY A 100 -36.42 49.67 16.69
N ALA A 101 -36.62 49.82 15.37
CA ALA A 101 -35.55 50.05 14.39
C ALA A 101 -35.33 51.58 14.24
N PRO A 102 -34.22 52.12 13.64
CA PRO A 102 -33.25 51.45 12.76
C PRO A 102 -31.75 51.79 12.96
N GLY A 103 -30.87 51.07 12.25
CA GLY A 103 -29.54 51.55 11.85
C GLY A 103 -28.34 50.70 12.29
N ILE A 104 -27.83 49.82 11.41
CA ILE A 104 -26.55 49.12 11.58
C ILE A 104 -25.78 49.13 10.25
N PRO A 105 -24.57 49.73 10.18
CA PRO A 105 -23.57 49.39 9.17
C PRO A 105 -22.69 48.24 9.69
N GLY A 106 -22.84 47.06 9.11
CA GLY A 106 -22.09 45.87 9.52
C GLY A 106 -22.42 44.69 8.63
N GLY A 107 -21.71 44.58 7.50
CA GLY A 107 -21.97 43.55 6.50
C GLY A 107 -21.65 42.16 7.03
N THR A 108 -22.70 41.34 7.23
CA THR A 108 -22.56 39.90 7.44
C THR A 108 -22.05 39.25 6.15
N PRO A 109 -21.03 38.36 6.19
CA PRO A 109 -20.71 37.53 5.05
C PRO A 109 -21.91 36.63 4.73
N VAL A 110 -22.41 36.74 3.50
CA VAL A 110 -23.39 35.80 2.93
C VAL A 110 -22.62 34.88 1.97
N GLY A 111 -22.77 33.57 2.17
CA GLY A 111 -22.03 32.53 1.46
C GLY A 111 -21.18 31.71 2.44
N GLU A 112 -21.15 30.38 2.36
CA GLU A 112 -21.57 29.51 1.25
C GLU A 112 -22.66 28.52 1.68
N THR A 113 -23.59 28.19 0.77
CA THR A 113 -24.25 26.88 0.77
C THR A 113 -23.17 25.80 0.69
N PRO A 114 -23.30 24.61 1.33
CA PRO A 114 -22.27 23.58 1.26
C PRO A 114 -21.94 23.19 -0.18
N GLN A 115 -20.85 23.74 -0.70
CA GLN A 115 -20.36 23.45 -2.04
C GLN A 115 -19.80 22.01 -2.02
N PRO A 116 -20.06 21.17 -3.03
CA PRO A 116 -19.51 19.82 -3.07
C PRO A 116 -17.99 19.89 -2.92
N VAL A 117 -17.47 19.29 -1.85
CA VAL A 117 -16.02 19.20 -1.64
C VAL A 117 -15.44 18.50 -2.87
N PRO A 118 -14.42 19.07 -3.56
CA PRO A 118 -13.79 18.38 -4.66
C PRO A 118 -13.24 17.04 -4.17
N ALA A 119 -13.14 16.05 -5.06
CA ALA A 119 -12.62 14.71 -4.75
C ALA A 119 -11.11 14.67 -4.38
N SER A 120 -10.52 15.82 -4.04
CA SER A 120 -9.20 15.96 -3.43
C SER A 120 -9.20 15.32 -2.05
N GLY A 121 -8.45 14.23 -1.89
CA GLY A 121 -8.32 13.51 -0.63
C GLY A 121 -8.77 12.05 -0.67
N LEU A 122 -9.33 11.56 -1.78
CA LEU A 122 -9.50 10.12 -2.02
C LEU A 122 -8.36 9.57 -2.89
N CYS A 123 -7.90 8.35 -2.62
CA CYS A 123 -6.97 7.64 -3.48
C CYS A 123 -7.74 7.01 -4.66
N PRO A 124 -7.61 7.49 -5.90
CA PRO A 124 -8.16 6.79 -7.06
C PRO A 124 -7.45 5.45 -7.26
N ASP A 125 -8.11 4.50 -7.90
CA ASP A 125 -7.56 3.16 -8.19
C ASP A 125 -6.27 3.19 -9.04
N GLN A 126 -5.99 4.29 -9.74
CA GLN A 126 -4.70 4.50 -10.44
C GLN A 126 -3.54 4.81 -9.47
N ASN A 127 -3.82 5.49 -8.36
CA ASN A 127 -2.84 5.84 -7.33
C ASN A 127 -2.72 4.77 -6.25
N ILE A 128 -3.45 3.65 -6.36
CA ILE A 128 -3.32 2.49 -5.48
C ILE A 128 -2.58 1.37 -6.21
N SER A 129 -1.58 0.79 -5.57
CA SER A 129 -1.02 -0.52 -5.94
C SER A 129 -1.61 -1.59 -5.01
N VAL A 130 -1.97 -2.74 -5.58
CA VAL A 130 -2.44 -3.91 -4.84
C VAL A 130 -1.52 -5.07 -5.16
N VAL A 131 -0.90 -5.65 -4.14
CA VAL A 131 -0.09 -6.86 -4.25
C VAL A 131 -0.77 -7.95 -3.43
N LEU A 132 -0.90 -9.14 -4.02
CA LEU A 132 -1.29 -10.35 -3.31
C LEU A 132 -0.04 -11.21 -3.12
N TYR A 133 0.12 -11.79 -1.95
CA TYR A 133 1.03 -12.90 -1.71
C TYR A 133 0.38 -13.90 -0.76
N THR A 134 1.03 -15.06 -0.60
CA THR A 134 0.54 -16.15 0.24
C THR A 134 1.71 -16.72 1.03
N ASP A 135 1.45 -17.37 2.17
CA ASP A 135 2.51 -17.78 3.11
C ASP A 135 3.40 -18.92 2.58
N LYS A 136 2.90 -19.76 1.66
CA LYS A 136 3.63 -20.89 1.07
C LYS A 136 3.33 -21.06 -0.42
N PRO A 137 4.29 -21.48 -1.26
CA PRO A 137 4.02 -21.79 -2.68
C PRO A 137 3.23 -23.09 -2.88
N ALA A 138 3.11 -23.92 -1.85
CA ALA A 138 2.39 -25.19 -1.89
C ALA A 138 1.83 -25.55 -0.50
N TYR A 139 0.65 -26.17 -0.51
CA TYR A 139 -0.11 -26.62 0.66
C TYR A 139 -0.48 -28.09 0.51
N VAL A 140 -0.90 -28.73 1.59
CA VAL A 140 -1.53 -30.06 1.55
C VAL A 140 -3.06 -29.91 1.54
N GLU A 141 -3.77 -30.84 0.92
CA GLU A 141 -5.24 -30.93 0.99
C GLU A 141 -5.72 -30.92 2.46
N GLY A 142 -6.65 -30.02 2.78
CA GLY A 142 -7.14 -29.79 4.15
C GLY A 142 -6.35 -28.74 4.96
N GLU A 143 -5.20 -28.29 4.47
CA GLU A 143 -4.50 -27.11 5.00
C GLU A 143 -5.26 -25.82 4.61
N GLN A 144 -5.01 -24.72 5.34
CA GLN A 144 -5.66 -23.43 5.12
C GLN A 144 -4.65 -22.43 4.53
N PRO A 145 -4.69 -22.12 3.23
CA PRO A 145 -3.82 -21.10 2.65
C PRO A 145 -4.09 -19.72 3.24
N ILE A 146 -3.03 -19.04 3.67
CA ILE A 146 -3.10 -17.68 4.17
C ILE A 146 -2.77 -16.73 3.02
N PHE A 147 -3.73 -15.89 2.64
CA PHE A 147 -3.53 -14.84 1.66
C PHE A 147 -3.34 -13.49 2.36
N THR A 148 -2.31 -12.74 1.98
CA THR A 148 -2.14 -11.35 2.43
C THR A 148 -2.26 -10.40 1.26
N ILE A 149 -3.23 -9.51 1.34
CA ILE A 149 -3.37 -8.37 0.44
C ILE A 149 -2.58 -7.18 1.02
N ALA A 150 -1.83 -6.51 0.16
CA ALA A 150 -1.00 -5.38 0.52
C ALA A 150 -1.35 -4.19 -0.39
N ILE A 151 -1.87 -3.13 0.22
CA ILE A 151 -2.52 -1.99 -0.44
C ILE A 151 -1.64 -0.76 -0.19
N THR A 152 -1.09 -0.17 -1.25
CA THR A 152 -0.11 0.91 -1.16
C THR A 152 -0.56 2.14 -1.92
N ASN A 153 -0.43 3.33 -1.32
CA ASN A 153 -0.52 4.58 -2.07
C ASN A 153 0.74 4.72 -2.95
N ALA A 154 0.55 4.52 -4.26
CA ALA A 154 1.55 4.67 -5.30
C ALA A 154 1.56 6.08 -5.94
N GLY A 155 0.70 6.99 -5.45
CA GLY A 155 0.71 8.40 -5.81
C GLY A 155 1.79 9.20 -5.06
N LEU A 156 1.92 10.48 -5.43
CA LEU A 156 2.91 11.42 -4.88
C LEU A 156 2.33 12.35 -3.79
N SER A 157 1.12 12.08 -3.31
CA SER A 157 0.46 12.89 -2.28
C SER A 157 -0.38 12.03 -1.35
N ASP A 158 -0.55 12.48 -0.11
CA ASP A 158 -1.42 11.85 0.88
C ASP A 158 -2.86 11.75 0.37
N CYS A 159 -3.50 10.60 0.54
CA CYS A 159 -4.88 10.38 0.14
C CYS A 159 -5.55 9.32 1.03
N THR A 160 -6.88 9.33 1.10
CA THR A 160 -7.68 8.41 1.90
C THR A 160 -8.26 7.31 1.02
N ARG A 161 -8.18 6.05 1.45
CA ARG A 161 -8.86 4.94 0.76
C ARG A 161 -9.65 4.12 1.76
N ASP A 162 -10.89 3.78 1.42
CA ASP A 162 -11.57 2.68 2.10
C ASP A 162 -10.86 1.37 1.74
N VAL A 163 -10.26 0.76 2.75
CA VAL A 163 -9.60 -0.56 2.71
C VAL A 163 -10.32 -1.56 3.61
N GLY A 164 -11.58 -1.30 3.95
CA GLY A 164 -12.43 -2.20 4.71
C GLY A 164 -12.82 -3.45 3.92
N LYS A 165 -13.32 -4.49 4.61
CA LYS A 165 -13.70 -5.76 3.96
C LYS A 165 -14.78 -5.55 2.88
N GLY A 166 -15.57 -4.48 3.01
CA GLY A 166 -16.43 -3.89 1.95
C GLY A 166 -15.78 -3.78 0.57
N MET A 167 -14.51 -3.37 0.53
CA MET A 167 -13.77 -3.06 -0.69
C MET A 167 -12.77 -4.15 -1.11
N GLN A 168 -12.46 -5.12 -0.24
CA GLN A 168 -11.49 -6.17 -0.52
C GLN A 168 -12.13 -7.43 -1.07
N ASN A 169 -11.49 -8.04 -2.08
CA ASN A 169 -11.84 -9.39 -2.49
C ASN A 169 -10.60 -10.19 -2.88
N VAL A 170 -10.42 -11.38 -2.29
CA VAL A 170 -9.50 -12.40 -2.81
C VAL A 170 -10.32 -13.46 -3.50
N THR A 171 -9.99 -13.77 -4.76
CA THR A 171 -10.62 -14.83 -5.56
C THR A 171 -9.59 -15.86 -5.94
N VAL A 172 -9.92 -17.15 -5.72
CA VAL A 172 -9.13 -18.30 -6.19
C VAL A 172 -9.78 -18.86 -7.46
N LEU A 173 -8.95 -19.16 -8.45
CA LEU A 173 -9.30 -19.73 -9.75
C LEU A 173 -8.46 -20.97 -10.02
N ASN A 174 -8.88 -21.79 -10.99
CA ASN A 174 -7.99 -22.78 -11.60
C ASN A 174 -6.76 -22.11 -12.25
N LEU A 175 -5.71 -22.88 -12.54
CA LEU A 175 -4.48 -22.33 -13.16
C LEU A 175 -4.71 -21.60 -14.50
N ALA A 176 -5.78 -21.93 -15.25
CA ALA A 176 -6.11 -21.25 -16.51
C ALA A 176 -6.78 -19.87 -16.32
N GLY A 177 -7.26 -19.55 -15.10
CA GLY A 177 -7.93 -18.29 -14.78
C GLY A 177 -9.34 -18.13 -15.35
N ASP A 178 -9.89 -19.15 -16.01
CA ASP A 178 -11.24 -19.13 -16.63
C ASP A 178 -12.34 -19.67 -15.71
N ARG A 179 -11.99 -20.43 -14.67
CA ARG A 179 -12.93 -20.99 -13.69
C ARG A 179 -12.60 -20.54 -12.27
N ARG A 180 -13.49 -19.72 -11.72
CA ARG A 180 -13.54 -19.39 -10.29
C ARG A 180 -13.81 -20.63 -9.43
N ILE A 181 -13.12 -20.72 -8.30
CA ILE A 181 -13.20 -21.81 -7.32
C ILE A 181 -13.77 -21.31 -5.99
N TRP A 182 -13.30 -20.14 -5.54
CA TRP A 182 -13.68 -19.55 -4.26
C TRP A 182 -13.51 -18.02 -4.26
N SER A 183 -14.19 -17.32 -3.34
CA SER A 183 -13.92 -15.92 -3.02
C SER A 183 -14.15 -15.59 -1.55
N SER A 184 -13.33 -14.67 -1.02
CA SER A 184 -13.46 -14.15 0.35
C SER A 184 -14.80 -13.46 0.63
N GLY A 185 -15.43 -12.88 -0.41
CA GLY A 185 -16.70 -12.16 -0.29
C GLY A 185 -17.96 -13.02 -0.41
N ASP A 186 -17.84 -14.33 -0.67
CA ASP A 186 -19.03 -15.17 -0.95
C ASP A 186 -19.92 -15.42 0.28
N CYS A 187 -19.33 -15.45 1.47
CA CYS A 187 -19.96 -16.07 2.65
C CYS A 187 -19.84 -15.25 3.94
N ALA A 188 -19.15 -14.12 3.91
CA ALA A 188 -19.09 -13.18 5.02
C ALA A 188 -20.00 -12.00 4.70
N PRO A 189 -20.77 -11.45 5.67
CA PRO A 189 -21.43 -10.17 5.48
C PRO A 189 -20.36 -9.11 5.18
N VAL A 190 -20.56 -8.33 4.12
CA VAL A 190 -19.54 -7.41 3.60
C VAL A 190 -19.55 -6.09 4.39
N GLU A 191 -19.26 -6.20 5.69
CA GLU A 191 -19.32 -5.09 6.64
C GLU A 191 -17.97 -4.45 6.93
N GLY A 192 -18.01 -3.22 7.45
CA GLY A 192 -16.85 -2.44 7.86
C GLY A 192 -16.23 -1.64 6.73
N VAL A 193 -16.63 -0.37 6.61
CA VAL A 193 -15.84 0.70 5.98
C VAL A 193 -14.62 0.97 6.86
N ASN A 194 -13.43 1.01 6.27
CA ASN A 194 -12.18 1.34 6.96
C ASN A 194 -11.40 2.37 6.14
N ASN A 195 -11.73 3.64 6.33
CA ASN A 195 -11.04 4.76 5.68
C ASN A 195 -9.65 4.96 6.30
N GLN A 196 -8.61 4.66 5.54
CA GLN A 196 -7.21 4.86 5.93
C GLN A 196 -6.60 6.02 5.16
N LEU A 197 -6.00 6.97 5.88
CA LEU A 197 -5.14 8.01 5.30
C LEU A 197 -3.77 7.38 5.01
N LEU A 198 -3.40 7.36 3.74
CA LEU A 198 -2.18 6.76 3.22
C LEU A 198 -1.25 7.84 2.66
N LYS A 199 -0.06 7.96 3.25
CA LYS A 199 1.06 8.72 2.69
C LYS A 199 1.65 8.02 1.46
N PRO A 200 2.36 8.73 0.55
CA PRO A 200 3.12 8.10 -0.53
C PRO A 200 4.00 6.95 -0.03
N GLY A 201 3.86 5.78 -0.67
CA GLY A 201 4.56 4.54 -0.28
C GLY A 201 4.01 3.84 0.98
N GLN A 202 3.12 4.46 1.75
CA GLN A 202 2.50 3.81 2.91
C GLN A 202 1.64 2.63 2.47
N GLN A 203 1.76 1.53 3.21
CA GLN A 203 1.07 0.27 2.94
C GLN A 203 0.19 -0.13 4.11
N VAL A 204 -1.04 -0.54 3.81
CA VAL A 204 -1.90 -1.31 4.73
C VAL A 204 -1.90 -2.75 4.25
N LYS A 205 -1.82 -3.70 5.20
CA LYS A 205 -1.89 -5.13 4.94
C LYS A 205 -3.09 -5.72 5.64
N ASP A 206 -3.68 -6.71 5.01
CA ASP A 206 -4.79 -7.46 5.59
C ASP A 206 -4.66 -8.94 5.18
N THR A 207 -5.12 -9.82 6.07
CA THR A 207 -4.97 -11.27 5.94
C THR A 207 -6.34 -11.91 5.77
N ILE A 208 -6.39 -12.92 4.89
CA ILE A 208 -7.57 -13.67 4.55
C ILE A 208 -7.18 -15.15 4.58
N ASP A 209 -7.70 -15.87 5.58
CA ASP A 209 -7.50 -17.31 5.71
C ASP A 209 -8.54 -18.03 4.85
N TRP A 210 -8.08 -18.86 3.91
CA TRP A 210 -8.96 -19.67 3.08
C TRP A 210 -8.99 -21.11 3.58
N SER A 211 -10.20 -21.66 3.76
CA SER A 211 -10.38 -23.03 4.26
C SER A 211 -10.07 -24.15 3.25
N GLY A 212 -9.46 -23.85 2.09
CA GLY A 212 -9.18 -24.84 1.04
C GLY A 212 -10.44 -25.45 0.40
N THR A 213 -11.56 -24.71 0.40
CA THR A 213 -12.86 -25.20 -0.10
C THR A 213 -13.49 -24.27 -1.14
N THR A 214 -14.36 -24.81 -1.99
CA THR A 214 -15.15 -24.04 -2.97
C THR A 214 -16.17 -23.11 -2.32
N SER A 215 -16.62 -22.08 -3.03
CA SER A 215 -17.76 -21.25 -2.59
C SER A 215 -18.63 -20.75 -3.74
N SER A 216 -19.89 -20.48 -3.39
CA SER A 216 -20.88 -19.76 -4.18
C SER A 216 -21.32 -18.50 -3.41
N PRO A 217 -21.75 -17.42 -4.09
CA PRO A 217 -22.31 -16.24 -3.43
C PRO A 217 -23.45 -16.61 -2.48
N GLY A 218 -23.51 -15.96 -1.31
CA GLY A 218 -24.46 -16.29 -0.25
C GLY A 218 -24.15 -17.58 0.51
N CYS A 219 -23.15 -18.36 0.08
CA CYS A 219 -22.81 -19.66 0.66
C CYS A 219 -23.95 -20.71 0.63
N GLU A 220 -24.89 -20.58 -0.30
CA GLU A 220 -26.14 -21.36 -0.33
C GLU A 220 -25.93 -22.87 -0.56
N THR A 221 -24.77 -23.26 -1.11
CA THR A 221 -24.42 -24.66 -1.40
C THR A 221 -23.32 -25.18 -0.49
N PRO A 222 -23.35 -26.46 -0.03
CA PRO A 222 -22.30 -27.05 0.78
C PRO A 222 -20.92 -26.97 0.11
N ARG A 223 -19.99 -26.23 0.73
CA ARG A 223 -18.61 -26.09 0.24
C ARG A 223 -17.92 -27.46 0.17
N GLN A 224 -17.16 -27.68 -0.89
CA GLN A 224 -16.39 -28.92 -1.09
C GLN A 224 -14.89 -28.63 -1.00
N PRO A 225 -14.06 -29.56 -0.47
CA PRO A 225 -12.61 -29.47 -0.59
C PRO A 225 -12.17 -29.28 -2.05
N VAL A 226 -11.13 -28.47 -2.28
CA VAL A 226 -10.54 -28.36 -3.61
C VAL A 226 -9.68 -29.59 -3.89
N ALA A 227 -9.71 -30.07 -5.13
CA ALA A 227 -8.88 -31.19 -5.55
C ALA A 227 -7.38 -30.81 -5.52
N PRO A 228 -6.47 -31.77 -5.35
CA PRO A 228 -5.05 -31.54 -5.57
C PRO A 228 -4.77 -31.04 -7.00
N GLY A 229 -3.99 -29.96 -7.12
CA GLY A 229 -3.71 -29.30 -8.39
C GLY A 229 -3.05 -27.93 -8.23
N ALA A 230 -2.79 -27.28 -9.36
CA ALA A 230 -2.28 -25.92 -9.43
C ALA A 230 -3.42 -24.91 -9.54
N TYR A 231 -3.29 -23.80 -8.81
CA TYR A 231 -4.30 -22.76 -8.65
C TYR A 231 -3.70 -21.37 -8.85
N GLN A 232 -4.58 -20.43 -9.17
CA GLN A 232 -4.29 -19.00 -9.27
C GLN A 232 -5.09 -18.26 -8.19
N ALA A 233 -4.51 -17.22 -7.58
CA ALA A 233 -5.26 -16.25 -6.77
C ALA A 233 -5.04 -14.82 -7.26
N VAL A 234 -6.08 -14.00 -7.16
CA VAL A 234 -6.05 -12.56 -7.48
C VAL A 234 -6.77 -11.81 -6.36
N ALA A 235 -6.18 -10.70 -5.90
CA ALA A 235 -6.83 -9.77 -5.00
C ALA A 235 -7.35 -8.54 -5.74
N LYS A 236 -8.42 -7.92 -5.23
CA LYS A 236 -8.96 -6.64 -5.68
C LYS A 236 -9.18 -5.69 -4.51
N ILE A 237 -9.02 -4.39 -4.79
CA ILE A 237 -9.54 -3.28 -3.98
C ILE A 237 -10.42 -2.42 -4.87
N GLY A 238 -11.74 -2.45 -4.66
CA GLY A 238 -12.70 -1.93 -5.64
C GLY A 238 -12.44 -2.56 -7.03
N GLU A 239 -12.17 -1.72 -8.03
CA GLU A 239 -11.86 -2.19 -9.38
C GLU A 239 -10.36 -2.37 -9.66
N LYS A 240 -9.46 -2.11 -8.70
CA LYS A 240 -8.02 -2.33 -8.88
C LYS A 240 -7.61 -3.78 -8.54
N PRO A 241 -7.29 -4.64 -9.52
CA PRO A 241 -6.72 -5.96 -9.25
C PRO A 241 -5.23 -5.89 -8.91
N SER A 242 -4.75 -6.92 -8.24
CA SER A 242 -3.34 -7.31 -8.19
C SER A 242 -2.93 -8.07 -9.45
N ALA A 243 -1.61 -8.25 -9.64
CA ALA A 243 -1.13 -9.35 -10.47
C ALA A 243 -1.57 -10.71 -9.87
N PRO A 244 -1.78 -11.75 -10.70
CA PRO A 244 -2.07 -13.09 -10.21
C PRO A 244 -0.85 -13.73 -9.55
N ILE A 245 -1.08 -14.47 -8.47
CA ILE A 245 -0.11 -15.42 -7.92
C ILE A 245 -0.55 -16.85 -8.23
N THR A 246 0.39 -17.79 -8.25
CA THR A 246 0.13 -19.22 -8.42
C THR A 246 0.63 -20.01 -7.22
N PHE A 247 -0.12 -21.04 -6.82
CA PHE A 247 0.24 -21.95 -5.74
C PHE A 247 -0.29 -23.36 -6.04
N ASN A 248 0.17 -24.37 -5.30
CA ASN A 248 -0.27 -25.75 -5.45
C ASN A 248 -1.00 -26.25 -4.20
N VAL A 249 -1.99 -27.13 -4.39
CA VAL A 249 -2.55 -28.00 -3.35
C VAL A 249 -2.13 -29.42 -3.69
N ASN A 250 -1.40 -30.06 -2.79
CA ASN A 250 -0.86 -31.41 -2.96
C ASN A 250 -1.72 -32.44 -2.23
N ARG A 251 -1.67 -33.69 -2.69
CA ARG A 251 -2.22 -34.82 -1.92
C ARG A 251 -1.46 -34.93 -0.59
N PRO A 252 -2.12 -35.37 0.50
CA PRO A 252 -1.41 -35.84 1.67
C PRO A 252 -0.44 -36.95 1.28
N ASN A 253 0.74 -36.99 1.90
CA ASN A 253 1.62 -38.14 1.78
C ASN A 253 0.91 -39.37 2.35
N ALA A 254 0.93 -40.49 1.61
CA ALA A 254 0.49 -41.76 2.18
C ALA A 254 1.43 -42.15 3.33
N GLN A 255 0.86 -42.43 4.50
CA GLN A 255 1.53 -43.03 5.65
C GLN A 255 1.46 -44.56 5.55
#